data_AF-A0A9X2I214-F1
#
_entry.id   AF-A0A9X2I214-F1
#
_cell.length_a   1.000
_cell.length_b   1.000
_cell.length_c   1.000
_cell.angle_alpha   90.00
_cell.angle_beta   90.00
_cell.angle_gamma   90.00
#
_symmetry.space_group_name_H-M   'P 1'
#
loop_
_entity.id
_entity.type
_entity.pdbx_description
1 polymer ?
#
loop_
_entity_poly.entity_id
_entity_poly.type
_entity_poly.pdbx_seq_one_letter_code
_entity_poly.pdbx_strand_id
1 'polypeptide(L)'
;MKAFLISLILGITAASGFAQVSETIPPNFIRTIIFEGDIPENAGNPVIRLGNRIKLSFDDIIGDEADYYYSIEHFNFDWNPSQLSKNEYLDGIDNVRILNFTNAYNTLQPYTHYELTIPNNNVRALKVSGNYLLSVYNSNRELVFSRKFMIYEPIAQITAEVKRSRDLEFIDEKQVVNFSISSPDLLLKNPEENVKVILYQNYNLKNAINDLKPQYTIGNELIYRFDSESSFWGGNEFLQFDNKDLRSTTADIASVDLKELYHHYLFLDLSRDGQPYTYNPDINGNFVIRNMQAQNSDIEAEYVWVHFSLKNYDPLSGGDLYLYGGFNNFELTRDNRLTYNEDTGYYELARLFKQGYYNYRYVLLKPNGQLDEGFVSGNHDETENVYTILTYYRTPGARYDRLIGIGTANSINIRN
;
A
#
# COMPACT_ATOMS: atom_id res chain seq x y z
N MET A 1 -70.87 -15.32 4.92
CA MET A 1 -69.70 -14.88 4.14
C MET A 1 -69.42 -13.41 4.45
N LYS A 2 -68.45 -13.13 5.32
CA LYS A 2 -67.85 -11.80 5.49
C LYS A 2 -66.35 -12.02 5.59
N ALA A 3 -65.63 -11.64 4.55
CA ALA A 3 -64.17 -11.71 4.50
C ALA A 3 -63.62 -10.39 5.05
N PHE A 4 -62.77 -10.47 6.07
CA PHE A 4 -61.93 -9.37 6.55
C PHE A 4 -60.58 -9.48 5.84
N LEU A 5 -60.22 -8.49 5.03
CA LEU A 5 -58.88 -8.34 4.48
C LEU A 5 -58.01 -7.63 5.53
N ILE A 6 -56.94 -8.30 5.97
CA ILE A 6 -55.85 -7.69 6.73
C ILE A 6 -54.75 -7.37 5.73
N SER A 7 -54.45 -6.09 5.54
CA SER A 7 -53.35 -5.61 4.71
C SER A 7 -52.11 -5.48 5.60
N LEU A 8 -51.10 -6.32 5.37
CA LEU A 8 -49.80 -6.26 6.04
C LEU A 8 -48.87 -5.33 5.24
N ILE A 9 -48.53 -4.17 5.80
CA ILE A 9 -47.53 -3.25 5.23
C ILE A 9 -46.15 -3.74 5.68
N LEU A 10 -45.38 -4.33 4.77
CA LEU A 10 -43.96 -4.61 4.97
C LEU A 10 -43.17 -3.31 4.74
N GLY A 11 -42.63 -2.73 5.80
CA GLY A 11 -41.64 -1.66 5.70
C GLY A 11 -40.29 -2.23 5.27
N ILE A 12 -39.83 -1.87 4.07
CA ILE A 12 -38.47 -2.14 3.62
C ILE A 12 -37.57 -1.07 4.26
N THR A 13 -36.88 -1.43 5.35
CA THR A 13 -35.75 -0.65 5.84
C THR A 13 -34.55 -0.97 4.95
N ALA A 14 -34.22 -0.06 4.05
CA ALA A 14 -32.94 -0.09 3.35
C ALA A 14 -31.82 0.20 4.36
N ALA A 15 -31.08 -0.84 4.74
CA ALA A 15 -29.83 -0.66 5.44
C ALA A 15 -28.79 -0.15 4.43
N SER A 16 -28.50 1.15 4.49
CA SER A 16 -27.35 1.73 3.81
C SER A 16 -26.09 1.18 4.48
N GLY A 17 -25.48 0.15 3.89
CA GLY A 17 -24.11 -0.20 4.24
C GLY A 17 -23.21 0.95 3.80
N PHE A 18 -22.59 1.66 4.75
CA PHE A 18 -21.53 2.61 4.42
C PHE A 18 -20.34 1.80 3.91
N ALA A 19 -20.08 1.86 2.61
CA ALA A 19 -18.85 1.34 2.03
C ALA A 19 -17.68 2.18 2.53
N GLN A 20 -16.58 1.52 2.93
CA GLN A 20 -15.34 2.19 3.33
C GLN A 20 -14.82 3.09 2.20
N VAL A 21 -14.18 4.21 2.53
CA VAL A 21 -13.58 5.05 1.50
C VAL A 21 -12.44 4.29 0.79
N SER A 22 -12.62 4.07 -0.51
CA SER A 22 -11.59 3.51 -1.38
C SER A 22 -10.74 4.64 -1.91
N GLU A 23 -9.45 4.35 -2.11
CA GLU A 23 -8.61 5.26 -2.88
C GLU A 23 -9.06 5.27 -4.34
N THR A 24 -8.93 6.44 -4.96
CA THR A 24 -9.10 6.58 -6.41
C THR A 24 -7.79 6.24 -7.10
N ILE A 25 -7.86 5.24 -7.98
CA ILE A 25 -6.73 4.78 -8.80
C ILE A 25 -6.39 5.88 -9.81
N PRO A 26 -5.11 6.22 -10.00
CA PRO A 26 -4.70 7.22 -10.97
C PRO A 26 -5.06 6.81 -12.41
N PRO A 27 -5.33 7.77 -13.31
CA PRO A 27 -5.39 7.49 -14.73
C PRO A 27 -4.00 7.09 -15.26
N ASN A 28 -3.95 6.44 -16.42
CA ASN A 28 -2.73 5.85 -16.98
C ASN A 28 -1.59 6.86 -17.27
N PHE A 29 -1.91 8.16 -17.34
CA PHE A 29 -0.94 9.23 -17.56
C PHE A 29 -0.34 9.81 -16.27
N ILE A 30 -0.91 9.50 -15.10
CA ILE A 30 -0.28 9.79 -13.82
C ILE A 30 0.52 8.57 -13.37
N ARG A 31 1.84 8.71 -13.28
CA ARG A 31 2.75 7.60 -12.94
C ARG A 31 3.69 7.97 -11.81
N THR A 32 4.33 6.94 -11.25
CA THR A 32 5.38 7.08 -10.23
C THR A 32 4.93 7.92 -9.04
N ILE A 33 3.74 7.60 -8.49
CA ILE A 33 3.26 8.26 -7.28
C ILE A 33 4.09 7.74 -6.11
N ILE A 34 4.88 8.61 -5.50
CA ILE A 34 5.64 8.35 -4.27
C ILE A 34 5.01 9.19 -3.18
N PHE A 35 4.54 8.53 -2.12
CA PHE A 35 3.99 9.22 -0.96
C PHE A 35 4.75 8.80 0.29
N GLU A 36 5.56 9.69 0.82
CA GLU A 36 6.51 9.38 1.88
C GLU A 36 6.35 10.32 3.07
N GLY A 37 6.81 9.83 4.22
CA GLY A 37 6.84 10.55 5.48
C GLY A 37 8.26 10.61 6.03
N ASP A 38 8.36 10.62 7.35
CA ASP A 38 9.61 10.57 8.11
C ASP A 38 10.32 9.20 8.05
N ILE A 39 9.60 8.13 7.71
CA ILE A 39 10.13 6.77 7.52
C ILE A 39 10.00 6.43 6.03
N PRO A 40 11.09 6.51 5.23
CA PRO A 40 11.05 6.30 3.79
C PRO A 40 10.58 4.91 3.38
N GLU A 41 10.83 3.89 4.20
CA GLU A 41 10.44 2.51 3.94
C GLU A 41 8.91 2.33 3.87
N ASN A 42 8.14 3.25 4.46
CA ASN A 42 6.67 3.24 4.44
C ASN A 42 6.09 4.01 3.23
N ALA A 43 6.82 4.10 2.12
CA ALA A 43 6.36 4.80 0.93
C ALA A 43 5.05 4.19 0.39
N GLY A 44 4.14 5.05 -0.09
CA GLY A 44 2.81 4.70 -0.59
C GLY A 44 1.70 5.01 0.43
N ASN A 45 1.85 4.52 1.67
CA ASN A 45 0.90 4.72 2.76
C ASN A 45 1.62 5.19 4.05
N PRO A 46 2.19 6.41 4.04
CA PRO A 46 3.09 6.83 5.11
C PRO A 46 2.35 6.99 6.44
N VAL A 47 3.00 6.55 7.51
CA VAL A 47 2.54 6.76 8.89
C VAL A 47 3.53 7.67 9.59
N ILE A 48 3.11 8.90 9.86
CA ILE A 48 3.98 9.96 10.36
C ILE A 48 3.66 10.35 11.79
N ARG A 49 4.67 10.81 12.53
CA ARG A 49 4.41 11.40 13.85
C ARG A 49 3.67 12.73 13.70
N LEU A 50 2.72 13.02 14.59
CA LEU A 50 2.04 14.32 14.63
C LEU A 50 3.05 15.47 14.69
N GLY A 51 2.97 16.37 13.70
CA GLY A 51 3.89 17.50 13.52
C GLY A 51 5.01 17.25 12.49
N ASN A 52 5.22 16.01 12.05
CA ASN A 52 6.18 15.69 10.99
C ASN A 52 5.60 16.00 9.60
N ARG A 53 6.48 15.93 8.58
CA ARG A 53 6.14 16.30 7.20
C ARG A 53 5.77 15.05 6.40
N ILE A 54 4.86 15.23 5.45
CA ILE A 54 4.64 14.30 4.33
C ILE A 54 5.10 14.94 3.03
N LYS A 55 5.58 14.12 2.11
CA LYS A 55 5.92 14.51 0.74
C LYS A 55 5.21 13.57 -0.22
N LEU A 56 4.42 14.15 -1.13
CA LEU A 56 3.83 13.46 -2.26
C LEU A 56 4.54 13.95 -3.52
N SER A 57 4.99 13.03 -4.36
CA SER A 57 5.43 13.33 -5.72
C SER A 57 4.80 12.38 -6.72
N PHE A 58 4.63 12.84 -7.95
CA PHE A 58 4.10 12.07 -9.07
C PHE A 58 4.46 12.73 -10.39
N ASP A 59 4.44 11.95 -11.47
CA ASP A 59 4.66 12.46 -12.82
C ASP A 59 3.36 12.46 -13.61
N ASP A 60 3.15 13.51 -14.40
CA ASP A 60 2.23 13.51 -15.52
C ASP A 60 3.01 13.26 -16.82
N ILE A 61 2.82 12.09 -17.43
CA ILE A 61 3.54 11.68 -18.64
C ILE A 61 2.91 12.22 -19.94
N ILE A 62 1.86 13.04 -19.86
CA ILE A 62 1.47 13.91 -20.99
C ILE A 62 2.56 14.96 -21.21
N GLY A 63 3.20 15.41 -20.13
CA GLY A 63 4.25 16.42 -20.15
C GLY A 63 3.75 17.83 -20.46
N ASP A 64 2.46 18.08 -20.21
CA ASP A 64 1.91 19.43 -20.14
C ASP A 64 1.97 19.98 -18.71
N GLU A 65 2.10 21.30 -18.58
CA GLU A 65 2.13 21.98 -17.28
C GLU A 65 0.70 22.13 -16.71
N ALA A 66 -0.01 21.00 -16.58
CA ALA A 66 -1.38 20.95 -16.10
C ALA A 66 -1.53 21.48 -14.67
N ASP A 67 -2.71 22.01 -14.37
CA ASP A 67 -3.06 22.54 -13.05
C ASP A 67 -3.68 21.44 -12.18
N TYR A 68 -2.92 20.97 -11.19
CA TYR A 68 -3.40 20.04 -10.15
C TYR A 68 -3.67 20.76 -8.83
N TYR A 69 -4.73 20.35 -8.14
CA TYR A 69 -5.17 20.86 -6.84
C TYR A 69 -5.23 19.71 -5.83
N TYR A 70 -5.06 19.98 -4.54
CA TYR A 70 -5.14 18.93 -3.52
C TYR A 70 -6.13 19.25 -2.39
N SER A 71 -6.81 18.24 -1.87
CA SER A 71 -7.62 18.33 -0.64
C SER A 71 -7.21 17.29 0.39
N ILE A 72 -7.45 17.59 1.66
CA ILE A 72 -7.14 16.71 2.80
C ILE A 72 -8.40 16.53 3.66
N GLU A 73 -8.76 15.28 3.87
CA GLU A 73 -9.92 14.88 4.68
C GLU A 73 -9.50 13.94 5.80
N HIS A 74 -10.14 14.08 6.97
CA HIS A 74 -9.86 13.27 8.16
C HIS A 74 -10.90 12.16 8.32
N PHE A 75 -10.43 10.96 8.65
CA PHE A 75 -11.23 9.76 8.81
C PHE A 75 -11.01 9.09 10.16
N ASN A 76 -11.97 8.27 10.53
CA ASN A 76 -11.92 7.35 11.66
C ASN A 76 -11.12 6.09 11.32
N PHE A 77 -10.96 5.20 12.29
CA PHE A 77 -10.25 3.92 12.15
C PHE A 77 -10.73 3.10 10.94
N ASP A 78 -12.05 3.07 10.74
CA ASP A 78 -12.76 2.32 9.70
C ASP A 78 -12.81 3.03 8.34
N TRP A 79 -12.08 4.15 8.20
CA TRP A 79 -12.10 5.00 7.01
C TRP A 79 -13.47 5.63 6.70
N ASN A 80 -14.33 5.80 7.71
CA ASN A 80 -15.48 6.69 7.61
C ASN A 80 -15.10 8.14 7.98
N PRO A 81 -15.67 9.17 7.30
CA PRO A 81 -15.38 10.57 7.64
C PRO A 81 -15.60 10.83 9.14
N SER A 82 -14.65 11.53 9.77
CA SER A 82 -14.80 11.87 11.19
C SER A 82 -15.84 12.98 11.37
N GLN A 83 -16.28 13.19 12.61
CA GLN A 83 -17.19 14.29 12.95
C GLN A 83 -16.47 15.64 13.04
N LEU A 84 -15.16 15.68 12.78
CA LEU A 84 -14.37 16.90 12.87
C LEU A 84 -14.63 17.80 11.67
N SER A 85 -14.87 19.07 11.94
CA SER A 85 -14.81 20.10 10.91
C SER A 85 -13.35 20.34 10.48
N LYS A 86 -13.16 20.82 9.25
CA LYS A 86 -11.82 21.00 8.67
C LYS A 86 -10.88 21.86 9.52
N ASN A 87 -11.41 22.91 10.14
CA ASN A 87 -10.64 23.79 11.02
C ASN A 87 -10.23 23.13 12.35
N GLU A 88 -10.79 21.98 12.72
CA GLU A 88 -10.37 21.23 13.92
C GLU A 88 -9.10 20.42 13.65
N TYR A 89 -8.97 19.83 12.46
CA TYR A 89 -7.83 18.96 12.12
C TYR A 89 -6.79 19.63 11.21
N LEU A 90 -7.14 20.71 10.49
CA LEU A 90 -6.25 21.38 9.53
C LEU A 90 -6.11 22.88 9.87
N ASP A 91 -4.88 23.39 9.90
CA ASP A 91 -4.59 24.82 9.97
C ASP A 91 -4.22 25.37 8.60
N GLY A 92 -5.05 26.29 8.09
CA GLY A 92 -4.89 26.89 6.78
C GLY A 92 -6.00 26.50 5.80
N ILE A 93 -5.67 26.48 4.51
CA ILE A 93 -6.61 26.14 3.43
C ILE A 93 -6.02 25.07 2.53
N ASP A 94 -6.86 24.15 2.10
CA ASP A 94 -6.56 23.22 1.03
C ASP A 94 -7.38 23.59 -0.23
N ASN A 95 -7.50 22.67 -1.18
CA ASN A 95 -8.07 22.90 -2.50
C ASN A 95 -7.35 24.03 -3.25
N VAL A 96 -6.02 24.05 -3.11
CA VAL A 96 -5.11 25.00 -3.73
C VAL A 96 -4.24 24.29 -4.76
N ARG A 97 -3.79 25.04 -5.76
CA ARG A 97 -2.93 24.51 -6.82
C ARG A 97 -1.58 24.04 -6.25
N ILE A 98 -1.07 22.92 -6.76
CA ILE A 98 0.31 22.46 -6.57
C ILE A 98 1.20 23.32 -7.46
N LEU A 99 2.05 24.14 -6.83
CA LEU A 99 2.90 25.10 -7.53
C LEU A 99 4.32 24.60 -7.79
N ASN A 100 4.78 23.60 -7.05
CA ASN A 100 6.10 23.03 -7.26
C ASN A 100 6.01 21.90 -8.28
N PHE A 101 6.41 22.19 -9.52
CA PHE A 101 6.53 21.22 -10.58
C PHE A 101 7.70 21.57 -11.49
N THR A 102 8.31 20.57 -12.12
CA THR A 102 9.45 20.74 -13.02
C THR A 102 9.32 19.76 -14.19
N ASN A 103 9.56 20.25 -15.41
CA ASN A 103 9.52 19.39 -16.60
C ASN A 103 10.74 18.47 -16.65
N ALA A 104 10.54 17.29 -17.27
CA ALA A 104 11.60 16.35 -17.53
C ALA A 104 12.74 16.98 -18.33
N TYR A 105 13.97 16.57 -18.04
CA TYR A 105 15.18 17.09 -18.66
C TYR A 105 15.95 15.97 -19.35
N ASN A 106 16.19 16.14 -20.65
CA ASN A 106 16.93 15.19 -21.49
C ASN A 106 16.38 13.74 -21.50
N THR A 107 15.06 13.58 -21.39
CA THR A 107 14.37 12.29 -21.56
C THR A 107 13.66 12.21 -22.92
N LEU A 108 13.46 10.99 -23.41
CA LEU A 108 12.66 10.66 -24.59
C LEU A 108 11.17 10.73 -24.27
N GLN A 109 10.74 10.18 -23.13
CA GLN A 109 9.37 10.38 -22.64
C GLN A 109 9.28 11.74 -21.97
N PRO A 110 8.52 12.70 -22.51
CA PRO A 110 8.22 13.93 -21.79
C PRO A 110 7.35 13.63 -20.57
N TYR A 111 7.59 14.35 -19.48
CA TYR A 111 6.72 14.36 -18.31
C TYR A 111 6.90 15.65 -17.51
N THR A 112 5.93 15.96 -16.67
CA THR A 112 6.02 17.03 -15.68
C THR A 112 5.98 16.41 -14.30
N HIS A 113 7.03 16.62 -13.51
CA HIS A 113 7.16 16.11 -12.15
C HIS A 113 6.54 17.09 -11.17
N TYR A 114 5.58 16.64 -10.37
CA TYR A 114 4.90 17.44 -9.34
C TYR A 114 5.34 17.03 -7.94
N GLU A 115 5.48 18.00 -7.06
CA GLU A 115 5.80 17.77 -5.66
C GLU A 115 4.90 18.59 -4.73
N LEU A 116 4.41 17.93 -3.68
CA LEU A 116 3.62 18.52 -2.61
C LEU A 116 4.21 18.11 -1.27
N THR A 117 4.66 19.08 -0.49
CA THR A 117 5.06 18.87 0.91
C THR A 117 4.02 19.49 1.83
N ILE A 118 3.63 18.79 2.89
CA ILE A 118 2.79 19.33 3.97
C ILE A 118 3.55 19.12 5.28
N PRO A 119 3.71 20.15 6.12
CA PRO A 119 3.14 21.49 5.99
C PRO A 119 3.82 22.38 4.93
N ASN A 120 3.04 23.33 4.40
CA ASN A 120 3.44 24.38 3.47
C ASN A 120 2.74 25.73 3.80
N ASN A 121 2.87 26.74 2.94
CA ASN A 121 2.30 28.06 3.17
C ASN A 121 0.75 28.08 3.26
N ASN A 122 0.08 27.12 2.60
CA ASN A 122 -1.38 27.03 2.56
C ASN A 122 -1.90 26.12 3.68
N VAL A 123 -1.37 24.90 3.80
CA VAL A 123 -1.65 23.96 4.89
C VAL A 123 -0.48 24.00 5.88
N ARG A 124 -0.62 24.79 6.93
CA ARG A 124 0.48 25.07 7.89
C ARG A 124 0.67 23.96 8.93
N ALA A 125 -0.39 23.24 9.27
CA ALA A 125 -0.30 22.11 10.20
C ALA A 125 -1.51 21.17 10.06
N LEU A 126 -1.26 19.89 10.33
CA LEU A 126 -2.29 18.91 10.67
C LEU A 126 -2.27 18.75 12.19
N LYS A 127 -3.41 19.01 12.83
CA LYS A 127 -3.51 19.30 14.27
C LYS A 127 -3.83 18.08 15.14
N VAL A 128 -4.32 17.00 14.55
CA VAL A 128 -4.76 15.80 15.28
C VAL A 128 -4.20 14.53 14.64
N SER A 129 -4.00 13.49 15.45
CA SER A 129 -3.74 12.13 14.98
C SER A 129 -4.98 11.50 14.33
N GLY A 130 -4.78 10.44 13.54
CA GLY A 130 -5.85 9.71 12.88
C GLY A 130 -5.53 9.35 11.44
N ASN A 131 -6.57 9.00 10.70
CA ASN A 131 -6.49 8.65 9.28
C ASN A 131 -6.76 9.86 8.41
N TYR A 132 -6.01 10.00 7.33
CA TYR A 132 -6.17 11.09 6.38
C TYR A 132 -6.18 10.56 4.94
N LEU A 133 -7.00 11.20 4.10
CA LEU A 133 -7.00 10.98 2.66
C LEU A 133 -6.56 12.27 1.97
N LEU A 134 -5.47 12.19 1.20
CA LEU A 134 -5.04 13.24 0.30
C LEU A 134 -5.62 12.95 -1.08
N SER A 135 -6.42 13.88 -1.61
CA SER A 135 -7.04 13.76 -2.93
C SER A 135 -6.48 14.80 -3.88
N VAL A 136 -6.12 14.40 -5.10
CA VAL A 136 -5.59 15.29 -6.15
C VAL A 136 -6.63 15.44 -7.25
N TYR A 137 -6.92 16.68 -7.64
CA TYR A 137 -7.92 17.04 -8.64
C TYR A 137 -7.28 17.79 -9.81
N ASN A 138 -7.89 17.68 -10.99
CA ASN A 138 -7.52 18.51 -12.14
C ASN A 138 -8.20 19.90 -12.10
N SER A 139 -7.94 20.72 -13.12
CA SER A 139 -8.53 22.06 -13.28
C SER A 139 -10.06 22.08 -13.40
N ASN A 140 -10.67 20.97 -13.84
CA ASN A 140 -12.12 20.80 -13.91
C ASN A 140 -12.74 20.35 -12.57
N ARG A 141 -11.92 20.21 -11.51
CA ARG A 141 -12.29 19.66 -10.20
C ARG A 141 -12.71 18.19 -10.22
N GLU A 142 -12.23 17.45 -11.22
CA GLU A 142 -12.41 16.01 -11.27
C GLU A 142 -11.30 15.35 -10.46
N LEU A 143 -11.67 14.35 -9.65
CA LEU A 143 -10.71 13.59 -8.85
C LEU A 143 -9.84 12.73 -9.76
N VAL A 144 -8.52 12.94 -9.68
CA VAL A 144 -7.52 12.25 -10.50
C VAL A 144 -7.02 11.01 -9.78
N PHE A 145 -6.57 11.16 -8.53
CA PHE A 145 -6.23 10.05 -7.66
C PHE A 145 -6.30 10.48 -6.20
N SER A 146 -6.27 9.52 -5.29
CA SER A 146 -6.12 9.79 -3.87
C SER A 146 -5.14 8.83 -3.21
N ARG A 147 -4.56 9.25 -2.08
CA ARG A 147 -3.67 8.45 -1.25
C ARG A 147 -3.98 8.58 0.23
N LYS A 148 -3.95 7.45 0.94
CA LYS A 148 -4.10 7.31 2.38
C LYS A 148 -2.77 7.62 3.06
N PHE A 149 -2.86 8.29 4.19
CA PHE A 149 -1.75 8.42 5.13
C PHE A 149 -2.30 8.52 6.55
N MET A 150 -1.46 8.23 7.52
CA MET A 150 -1.87 8.22 8.92
C MET A 150 -0.92 9.05 9.77
N ILE A 151 -1.47 9.67 10.82
CA ILE A 151 -0.71 10.50 11.75
C ILE A 151 -0.86 9.93 13.14
N TYR A 152 0.24 9.58 13.80
CA TYR A 152 0.21 9.01 15.15
C TYR A 152 0.73 9.97 16.22
N GLU A 153 0.20 9.83 17.42
CA GLU A 153 0.74 10.41 18.65
C GLU A 153 1.44 9.29 19.45
N PRO A 154 2.66 9.47 19.97
CA PRO A 154 3.38 8.41 20.69
C PRO A 154 2.90 8.29 22.15
N ILE A 155 1.68 7.81 22.36
CA ILE A 155 1.06 7.70 23.70
C ILE A 155 1.15 6.27 24.23
N ALA A 156 0.95 5.28 23.36
CA ALA A 156 1.11 3.87 23.65
C ALA A 156 2.40 3.36 23.00
N GLN A 157 3.10 2.49 23.72
CA GLN A 157 4.23 1.73 23.24
C GLN A 157 3.76 0.35 22.80
N ILE A 158 4.07 -0.02 21.56
CA ILE A 158 3.73 -1.33 20.99
C ILE A 158 5.01 -2.14 20.85
N THR A 159 5.03 -3.31 21.47
CA THR A 159 6.13 -4.29 21.33
C THR A 159 5.60 -5.49 20.59
N ALA A 160 6.33 -5.96 19.58
CA ALA A 160 5.88 -7.04 18.71
C ALA A 160 7.01 -8.04 18.43
N GLU A 161 6.62 -9.29 18.21
CA GLU A 161 7.50 -10.38 17.80
C GLU A 161 6.80 -11.26 16.76
N VAL A 162 7.58 -11.79 15.81
CA VAL A 162 7.10 -12.74 14.81
C VAL A 162 7.43 -14.16 15.28
N LYS A 163 6.47 -15.07 15.15
CA LYS A 163 6.59 -16.51 15.45
C LYS A 163 6.14 -17.34 14.26
N ARG A 164 6.58 -18.59 14.23
CA ARG A 164 5.98 -19.59 13.34
C ARG A 164 4.54 -19.88 13.76
N SER A 165 3.73 -20.32 12.80
CA SER A 165 2.40 -20.84 13.10
C SER A 165 2.46 -22.03 14.07
N ARG A 166 1.48 -22.12 14.97
CA ARG A 166 1.28 -23.32 15.81
C ARG A 166 0.48 -24.41 15.10
N ASP A 167 -0.18 -24.05 14.00
CA ASP A 167 -0.83 -25.01 13.13
C ASP A 167 0.23 -25.76 12.33
N LEU A 168 0.36 -27.07 12.60
CA LEU A 168 1.34 -27.93 11.94
C LEU A 168 1.13 -28.04 10.43
N GLU A 169 -0.09 -27.78 9.95
CA GLU A 169 -0.37 -27.77 8.50
C GLU A 169 0.34 -26.59 7.81
N PHE A 170 0.49 -25.46 8.51
CA PHE A 170 1.00 -24.20 7.93
C PHE A 170 2.27 -23.68 8.63
N ILE A 171 2.96 -24.53 9.41
CA ILE A 171 4.10 -24.13 10.23
C ILE A 171 5.27 -23.58 9.42
N ASP A 172 5.49 -24.12 8.22
CA ASP A 172 6.56 -23.73 7.31
C ASP A 172 6.09 -22.70 6.25
N GLU A 173 4.84 -22.24 6.32
CA GLU A 173 4.22 -21.35 5.31
C GLU A 173 3.69 -20.04 5.89
N LYS A 174 3.40 -19.99 7.19
CA LYS A 174 2.75 -18.85 7.85
C LYS A 174 3.58 -18.26 8.98
N GLN A 175 3.48 -16.94 9.09
CA GLN A 175 4.08 -16.13 10.13
C GLN A 175 2.96 -15.56 11.02
N VAL A 176 3.14 -15.60 12.34
CA VAL A 176 2.17 -15.11 13.33
C VAL A 176 2.78 -13.94 14.09
N VAL A 177 2.05 -12.84 14.20
CA VAL A 177 2.51 -11.64 14.90
C VAL A 177 1.88 -11.58 16.29
N ASN A 178 2.71 -11.68 17.31
CA ASN A 178 2.32 -11.46 18.69
C ASN A 178 2.77 -10.09 19.14
N PHE A 179 1.92 -9.39 19.89
CA PHE A 179 2.26 -8.04 20.34
C PHE A 179 1.57 -7.68 21.65
N SER A 180 2.09 -6.63 22.27
CA SER A 180 1.47 -5.98 23.41
C SER A 180 1.42 -4.47 23.22
N ILE A 181 0.40 -3.86 23.82
CA ILE A 181 0.17 -2.42 23.80
C ILE A 181 0.22 -1.94 25.24
N SER A 182 1.22 -1.13 25.56
CA SER A 182 1.41 -0.54 26.89
C SER A 182 1.15 0.96 26.84
N SER A 183 0.28 1.46 27.73
CA SER A 183 -0.06 2.88 27.83
C SER A 183 0.11 3.37 29.27
N PRO A 184 1.34 3.67 29.73
CA PRO A 184 1.60 4.01 31.12
C PRO A 184 0.87 5.28 31.57
N ASP A 185 0.79 6.29 30.69
CA ASP A 185 0.24 7.61 31.01
C ASP A 185 -1.26 7.77 30.65
N LEU A 186 -1.86 6.78 29.99
CA LEU A 186 -3.26 6.79 29.56
C LEU A 186 -3.96 5.49 29.93
N LEU A 187 -4.99 5.59 30.79
CA LEU A 187 -5.87 4.47 31.07
C LEU A 187 -6.83 4.21 29.89
N LEU A 188 -6.65 3.09 29.21
CA LEU A 188 -7.51 2.64 28.11
C LEU A 188 -8.80 2.02 28.69
N LYS A 189 -9.90 2.79 28.67
CA LYS A 189 -11.20 2.34 29.19
C LYS A 189 -11.87 1.42 28.20
N ASN A 190 -12.48 0.33 28.67
CA ASN A 190 -13.13 -0.69 27.85
C ASN A 190 -12.31 -1.04 26.61
N PRO A 191 -11.08 -1.58 26.76
CA PRO A 191 -10.15 -1.74 25.66
C PRO A 191 -10.70 -2.60 24.52
N GLU A 192 -11.55 -3.59 24.81
CA GLU A 192 -12.21 -4.39 23.78
C GLU A 192 -13.10 -3.56 22.83
N GLU A 193 -13.67 -2.46 23.29
CA GLU A 193 -14.55 -1.60 22.49
C GLU A 193 -13.78 -0.42 21.88
N ASN A 194 -12.92 0.20 22.68
CA ASN A 194 -12.34 1.50 22.38
C ASN A 194 -10.93 1.43 21.79
N VAL A 195 -10.23 0.30 21.92
CA VAL A 195 -8.92 0.09 21.28
C VAL A 195 -9.14 -0.69 19.99
N LYS A 196 -8.63 -0.16 18.89
CA LYS A 196 -8.71 -0.77 17.56
C LYS A 196 -7.31 -0.92 17.00
N VAL A 197 -7.05 -2.06 16.36
CA VAL A 197 -5.73 -2.39 15.83
C VAL A 197 -5.83 -2.66 14.33
N ILE A 198 -4.90 -2.10 13.57
CA ILE A 198 -4.59 -2.50 12.20
C ILE A 198 -3.22 -3.18 12.22
N LEU A 199 -3.12 -4.37 11.67
CA LEU A 199 -1.88 -5.11 11.50
C LEU A 199 -1.71 -5.43 10.01
N TYR A 200 -0.60 -5.04 9.39
CA TYR A 200 -0.34 -5.29 7.97
C TYR A 200 1.11 -5.65 7.69
N GLN A 201 1.32 -6.34 6.57
CA GLN A 201 2.60 -6.87 6.12
C GLN A 201 3.16 -6.01 4.97
N ASN A 202 4.46 -5.73 4.98
CA ASN A 202 5.23 -5.09 3.92
C ASN A 202 4.61 -3.79 3.39
N TYR A 203 4.15 -2.95 4.32
CA TYR A 203 3.60 -1.63 4.00
C TYR A 203 2.34 -1.64 3.12
N ASN A 204 1.71 -2.80 2.96
CA ASN A 204 0.53 -2.98 2.14
C ASN A 204 -0.74 -2.98 3.00
N LEU A 205 -1.43 -1.84 3.07
CA LEU A 205 -2.69 -1.73 3.83
C LEU A 205 -3.82 -2.63 3.30
N LYS A 206 -3.71 -3.19 2.09
CA LYS A 206 -4.77 -4.01 1.49
C LYS A 206 -4.84 -5.42 2.05
N ASN A 207 -3.74 -5.92 2.61
CA ASN A 207 -3.71 -7.21 3.30
C ASN A 207 -3.91 -7.07 4.82
N ALA A 208 -4.33 -5.89 5.29
CA ALA A 208 -4.43 -5.61 6.70
C ALA A 208 -5.45 -6.51 7.42
N ILE A 209 -5.02 -7.07 8.55
CA ILE A 209 -5.88 -7.70 9.54
C ILE A 209 -6.36 -6.60 10.50
N ASN A 210 -7.67 -6.51 10.64
CA ASN A 210 -8.34 -5.51 11.48
C ASN A 210 -9.12 -6.20 12.61
N ASP A 211 -9.65 -5.40 13.54
CA ASP A 211 -10.58 -5.85 14.60
C ASP A 211 -10.03 -6.94 15.54
N LEU A 212 -8.70 -7.01 15.70
CA LEU A 212 -8.07 -7.83 16.73
C LEU A 212 -8.45 -7.31 18.12
N LYS A 213 -8.92 -8.20 18.99
CA LYS A 213 -9.29 -7.93 20.38
C LYS A 213 -8.16 -8.38 21.32
N PRO A 214 -7.87 -7.66 22.41
CA PRO A 214 -6.89 -8.14 23.38
C PRO A 214 -7.40 -9.42 24.03
N GLN A 215 -6.53 -10.42 24.21
CA GLN A 215 -6.90 -11.66 24.90
C GLN A 215 -6.85 -11.50 26.42
N TYR A 216 -5.91 -10.68 26.92
CA TYR A 216 -5.73 -10.41 28.34
C TYR A 216 -5.29 -8.97 28.57
N THR A 217 -5.60 -8.45 29.75
CA THR A 217 -5.11 -7.15 30.24
C THR A 217 -4.34 -7.36 31.53
N ILE A 218 -3.08 -6.91 31.58
CA ILE A 218 -2.22 -6.99 32.77
C ILE A 218 -1.84 -5.56 33.15
N GLY A 219 -2.50 -5.00 34.18
CA GLY A 219 -2.33 -3.60 34.52
C GLY A 219 -2.77 -2.68 33.37
N ASN A 220 -1.83 -1.88 32.84
CA ASN A 220 -2.05 -1.00 31.67
C ASN A 220 -1.52 -1.61 30.35
N GLU A 221 -1.25 -2.91 30.33
CA GLU A 221 -0.76 -3.62 29.14
C GLU A 221 -1.85 -4.53 28.57
N LEU A 222 -2.13 -4.37 27.27
CA LEU A 222 -3.04 -5.23 26.50
C LEU A 222 -2.22 -6.26 25.72
N ILE A 223 -2.56 -7.54 25.85
CA ILE A 223 -1.80 -8.65 25.28
C ILE A 223 -2.57 -9.28 24.11
N TYR A 224 -1.89 -9.43 22.97
CA TYR A 224 -2.39 -10.06 21.74
C TYR A 224 -1.44 -11.21 21.38
N ARG A 225 -1.78 -12.42 21.79
CA ARG A 225 -1.01 -13.66 21.59
C ARG A 225 -1.86 -14.70 20.87
N PHE A 226 -2.22 -14.40 19.63
CA PHE A 226 -3.04 -15.28 18.82
C PHE A 226 -2.23 -16.44 18.26
N ASP A 227 -2.93 -17.51 17.94
CA ASP A 227 -2.35 -18.63 17.19
C ASP A 227 -2.65 -18.50 15.69
N SER A 228 -3.78 -17.88 15.32
CA SER A 228 -4.26 -17.85 13.93
C SER A 228 -4.74 -16.48 13.44
N GLU A 229 -5.30 -15.65 14.32
CA GLU A 229 -6.03 -14.44 13.95
C GLU A 229 -5.10 -13.33 13.51
N SER A 230 -3.85 -13.31 14.00
CA SER A 230 -2.77 -12.42 13.54
C SER A 230 -1.78 -13.14 12.62
N SER A 231 -2.23 -14.18 11.92
CA SER A 231 -1.41 -14.98 11.00
C SER A 231 -1.47 -14.45 9.58
N PHE A 232 -0.29 -14.35 8.96
CA PHE A 232 -0.09 -14.02 7.56
C PHE A 232 0.55 -15.19 6.84
N TRP A 233 0.26 -15.30 5.55
CA TRP A 233 1.11 -16.09 4.66
C TRP A 233 2.50 -15.46 4.60
N GLY A 234 3.54 -16.27 4.76
CA GLY A 234 4.92 -15.80 4.76
C GLY A 234 5.37 -15.28 3.39
N GLY A 235 4.75 -15.77 2.30
CA GLY A 235 5.12 -15.39 0.94
C GLY A 235 6.54 -15.82 0.58
N ASN A 236 7.14 -15.10 -0.36
CA ASN A 236 8.54 -15.24 -0.75
C ASN A 236 9.06 -13.83 -1.02
N GLU A 237 10.38 -13.62 -0.96
CA GLU A 237 11.00 -12.34 -1.29
C GLU A 237 10.57 -11.91 -2.70
N PHE A 238 10.30 -10.63 -2.85
CA PHE A 238 9.88 -10.05 -4.11
C PHE A 238 10.96 -10.29 -5.19
N LEU A 239 10.50 -10.50 -6.41
CA LEU A 239 11.38 -10.42 -7.58
C LEU A 239 11.80 -8.96 -7.76
N GLN A 240 12.90 -8.75 -8.49
CA GLN A 240 13.44 -7.41 -8.70
C GLN A 240 13.87 -7.16 -10.14
N PHE A 241 13.95 -5.90 -10.50
CA PHE A 241 14.80 -5.44 -11.59
C PHE A 241 15.41 -4.08 -11.24
N ASP A 242 16.62 -3.82 -11.73
CA ASP A 242 17.29 -2.52 -11.62
C ASP A 242 17.68 -2.03 -13.02
N ASN A 243 17.04 -0.95 -13.47
CA ASN A 243 17.31 -0.31 -14.76
C ASN A 243 17.88 1.11 -14.64
N LYS A 244 18.59 1.39 -13.54
CA LYS A 244 19.27 2.68 -13.32
C LYS A 244 20.27 3.08 -14.41
N ASP A 245 20.80 2.11 -15.16
CA ASP A 245 21.57 2.34 -16.38
C ASP A 245 20.70 1.97 -17.59
N LEU A 246 20.36 2.98 -18.39
CA LEU A 246 19.36 2.89 -19.44
C LEU A 246 19.77 1.95 -20.59
N ARG A 247 21.07 1.80 -20.84
CA ARG A 247 21.60 1.11 -22.04
C ARG A 247 22.25 -0.24 -21.73
N SER A 248 22.24 -0.65 -20.46
CA SER A 248 22.96 -1.83 -20.00
C SER A 248 21.99 -2.94 -19.63
N THR A 249 22.38 -4.17 -19.95
CA THR A 249 21.78 -5.38 -19.36
C THR A 249 22.29 -5.56 -17.93
N THR A 250 21.50 -6.23 -17.10
CA THR A 250 21.86 -6.55 -15.70
C THR A 250 21.58 -8.02 -15.42
N ALA A 251 21.67 -8.46 -14.16
CA ALA A 251 21.30 -9.82 -13.79
C ALA A 251 19.82 -10.13 -14.06
N ASP A 252 18.96 -9.10 -14.06
CA ASP A 252 17.51 -9.23 -14.22
C ASP A 252 17.03 -8.86 -15.63
N ILE A 253 17.84 -8.08 -16.39
CA ILE A 253 17.51 -7.58 -17.73
C ILE A 253 18.29 -8.36 -18.79
N ALA A 254 17.58 -9.19 -19.57
CA ALA A 254 18.15 -10.03 -20.61
C ALA A 254 18.60 -9.26 -21.85
N SER A 255 17.84 -8.23 -22.24
CA SER A 255 18.18 -7.39 -23.39
C SER A 255 17.57 -6.00 -23.32
N VAL A 256 18.19 -5.07 -24.02
CA VAL A 256 17.75 -3.67 -24.16
C VAL A 256 17.62 -3.35 -25.63
N ASP A 257 16.53 -2.71 -26.01
CA ASP A 257 16.27 -2.22 -27.37
C ASP A 257 15.84 -0.74 -27.32
N LEU A 258 16.19 0.02 -28.35
CA LEU A 258 15.75 1.40 -28.51
C LEU A 258 14.84 1.50 -29.73
N LYS A 259 13.55 1.79 -29.47
CA LYS A 259 12.54 2.11 -30.49
C LYS A 259 12.23 3.60 -30.39
N GLU A 260 10.96 3.97 -30.18
CA GLU A 260 10.59 5.34 -29.80
C GLU A 260 11.02 5.65 -28.36
N LEU A 261 10.84 4.69 -27.45
CA LEU A 261 11.40 4.68 -26.10
C LEU A 261 12.37 3.50 -25.96
N TYR A 262 13.08 3.42 -24.82
CA TYR A 262 13.82 2.22 -24.47
C TYR A 262 12.85 1.09 -24.06
N HIS A 263 13.22 -0.14 -24.43
CA HIS A 263 12.55 -1.37 -24.06
C HIS A 263 13.54 -2.25 -23.32
N HIS A 264 13.21 -2.64 -22.08
CA HIS A 264 14.00 -3.56 -21.27
C HIS A 264 13.24 -4.87 -21.16
N TYR A 265 13.82 -5.95 -21.65
CA TYR A 265 13.23 -7.28 -21.56
C TYR A 265 13.86 -8.02 -20.39
N LEU A 266 13.05 -8.37 -19.39
CA LEU A 266 13.52 -9.13 -18.24
C LEU A 266 13.77 -10.59 -18.63
N PHE A 267 14.57 -11.29 -17.82
CA PHE A 267 14.66 -12.74 -17.93
C PHE A 267 13.30 -13.40 -17.64
N LEU A 268 13.10 -14.60 -18.18
CA LEU A 268 11.89 -15.38 -17.97
C LEU A 268 11.79 -15.80 -16.50
N ASP A 269 10.71 -15.37 -15.84
CA ASP A 269 10.40 -15.79 -14.48
C ASP A 269 9.77 -17.18 -14.45
N LEU A 270 10.04 -17.90 -13.37
CA LEU A 270 9.51 -19.23 -13.11
C LEU A 270 8.69 -19.21 -11.81
N SER A 271 7.72 -20.12 -11.70
CA SER A 271 7.07 -20.36 -10.42
C SER A 271 8.11 -20.86 -9.40
N ARG A 272 8.10 -20.24 -8.22
CA ARG A 272 8.86 -20.65 -7.05
C ARG A 272 7.99 -21.41 -6.05
N ASP A 273 6.69 -21.51 -6.30
CA ASP A 273 5.79 -22.35 -5.51
C ASP A 273 6.26 -23.82 -5.51
N GLY A 274 6.23 -24.44 -4.33
CA GLY A 274 6.73 -25.80 -4.08
C GLY A 274 8.25 -25.99 -4.19
N GLN A 275 9.04 -24.94 -4.40
CA GLN A 275 10.50 -25.00 -4.34
C GLN A 275 11.02 -24.74 -2.92
N PRO A 276 12.20 -25.24 -2.54
CA PRO A 276 12.82 -24.88 -1.28
C PRO A 276 13.13 -23.38 -1.20
N TYR A 277 12.97 -22.81 0.00
CA TYR A 277 13.31 -21.42 0.27
C TYR A 277 14.77 -21.11 -0.09
N THR A 278 15.00 -19.96 -0.73
CA THR A 278 16.33 -19.43 -1.04
C THR A 278 16.38 -17.96 -0.67
N TYR A 279 17.27 -17.62 0.26
CA TYR A 279 17.45 -16.25 0.72
C TYR A 279 17.78 -15.28 -0.43
N ASN A 280 16.94 -14.28 -0.65
CA ASN A 280 17.09 -13.27 -1.69
C ASN A 280 16.63 -11.88 -1.20
N PRO A 281 17.48 -11.15 -0.46
CA PRO A 281 17.08 -9.91 0.21
C PRO A 281 16.54 -8.85 -0.76
N ASP A 282 15.49 -8.17 -0.31
CA ASP A 282 14.74 -7.18 -1.10
C ASP A 282 14.47 -5.90 -0.25
N ILE A 283 13.58 -5.02 -0.74
CA ILE A 283 13.08 -3.87 0.03
C ILE A 283 11.56 -3.98 0.27
N ASN A 284 11.08 -5.20 0.49
CA ASN A 284 9.71 -5.54 0.88
C ASN A 284 8.63 -4.96 -0.06
N GLY A 285 8.87 -5.02 -1.38
CA GLY A 285 7.89 -4.57 -2.38
C GLY A 285 8.01 -3.10 -2.78
N ASN A 286 8.92 -2.33 -2.15
CA ASN A 286 9.17 -0.95 -2.50
C ASN A 286 9.92 -0.78 -3.83
N PHE A 287 10.09 0.48 -4.24
CA PHE A 287 10.87 0.86 -5.40
C PHE A 287 11.63 2.16 -5.13
N VAL A 288 12.71 2.39 -5.87
CA VAL A 288 13.57 3.56 -5.73
C VAL A 288 13.89 4.11 -7.11
N ILE A 289 13.45 5.34 -7.38
CA ILE A 289 13.77 6.04 -8.64
C ILE A 289 15.23 6.45 -8.61
N ARG A 290 15.96 6.02 -9.64
CA ARG A 290 17.39 6.28 -9.74
C ARG A 290 17.85 6.16 -11.18
N ASN A 291 18.60 7.17 -11.63
CA ASN A 291 19.39 7.13 -12.85
C ASN A 291 20.87 7.34 -12.47
N MET A 292 21.75 6.44 -12.91
CA MET A 292 23.18 6.47 -12.58
C MET A 292 23.92 7.72 -13.07
N GLN A 293 23.44 8.33 -14.16
CA GLN A 293 24.08 9.49 -14.79
C GLN A 293 23.42 10.81 -14.37
N ALA A 294 22.32 10.74 -13.64
CA ALA A 294 21.52 11.91 -13.27
C ALA A 294 22.08 12.63 -12.03
N GLN A 295 21.99 13.95 -12.04
CA GLN A 295 22.10 14.76 -10.83
C GLN A 295 20.78 14.78 -10.06
N ASN A 296 19.66 14.80 -10.78
CA ASN A 296 18.32 14.73 -10.20
C ASN A 296 17.49 13.65 -10.90
N SER A 297 17.37 12.47 -10.26
CA SER A 297 16.61 11.36 -10.83
C SER A 297 15.11 11.63 -10.94
N ASP A 298 14.56 12.62 -10.22
CA ASP A 298 13.14 12.95 -10.30
C ASP A 298 12.75 13.59 -11.64
N ILE A 299 13.70 14.22 -12.34
CA ILE A 299 13.43 14.89 -13.64
C ILE A 299 14.32 14.39 -14.79
N GLU A 300 15.39 13.63 -14.49
CA GLU A 300 16.34 13.13 -15.48
C GLU A 300 16.26 11.60 -15.68
N ALA A 301 15.45 10.89 -14.89
CA ALA A 301 15.20 9.47 -15.13
C ALA A 301 14.22 9.28 -16.30
N GLU A 302 14.55 8.35 -17.20
CA GLU A 302 13.75 8.01 -18.36
C GLU A 302 12.56 7.10 -18.01
N TYR A 303 11.49 7.15 -18.79
CA TYR A 303 10.47 6.10 -18.78
C TYR A 303 10.74 5.03 -19.84
N VAL A 304 10.72 3.78 -19.41
CA VAL A 304 11.15 2.61 -20.16
C VAL A 304 10.02 1.59 -20.20
N TRP A 305 9.78 0.99 -21.36
CA TRP A 305 8.90 -0.18 -21.45
C TRP A 305 9.62 -1.40 -20.88
N VAL A 306 9.18 -1.88 -19.73
CA VAL A 306 9.70 -3.10 -19.12
C VAL A 306 8.79 -4.26 -19.50
N HIS A 307 9.38 -5.31 -20.07
CA HIS A 307 8.68 -6.51 -20.54
C HIS A 307 8.92 -7.65 -19.55
N PHE A 308 7.83 -8.10 -18.95
CA PHE A 308 7.75 -9.21 -18.01
C PHE A 308 7.29 -10.45 -18.76
N SER A 309 7.87 -11.60 -18.42
CA SER A 309 7.46 -12.89 -18.95
C SER A 309 7.50 -13.91 -17.82
N LEU A 310 6.37 -14.56 -17.56
CA LEU A 310 6.22 -15.60 -16.56
C LEU A 310 5.89 -16.93 -17.25
N LYS A 311 6.71 -17.93 -16.97
CA LYS A 311 6.53 -19.27 -17.51
C LYS A 311 5.33 -19.97 -16.86
N ASN A 312 4.33 -20.30 -17.66
CA ASN A 312 3.25 -21.20 -17.29
C ASN A 312 2.75 -21.93 -18.54
N TYR A 313 3.03 -23.23 -18.67
CA TYR A 313 2.89 -23.94 -19.94
C TYR A 313 1.45 -24.00 -20.47
N ASP A 314 0.46 -23.94 -19.58
CA ASP A 314 -0.96 -23.96 -19.93
C ASP A 314 -1.65 -22.67 -19.43
N PRO A 315 -2.68 -22.17 -20.16
CA PRO A 315 -3.48 -21.08 -19.68
C PRO A 315 -4.20 -21.48 -18.39
N LEU A 316 -4.27 -20.55 -17.44
CA LEU A 316 -4.98 -20.73 -16.19
C LEU A 316 -6.45 -21.11 -16.44
N SER A 317 -6.91 -22.13 -15.71
CA SER A 317 -8.30 -22.58 -15.72
C SER A 317 -9.20 -21.63 -14.89
N GLY A 318 -9.14 -20.34 -15.20
CA GLY A 318 -9.82 -19.26 -14.50
C GLY A 318 -8.91 -18.41 -13.61
N GLY A 319 -9.34 -17.17 -13.37
CA GLY A 319 -8.58 -16.16 -12.64
C GLY A 319 -7.64 -15.36 -13.55
N ASP A 320 -7.05 -14.31 -13.00
CA ASP A 320 -6.20 -13.37 -13.72
C ASP A 320 -4.90 -13.12 -12.95
N LEU A 321 -3.76 -13.14 -13.65
CA LEU A 321 -2.45 -12.83 -13.08
C LEU A 321 -2.17 -11.34 -13.19
N TYR A 322 -1.60 -10.77 -12.13
CA TYR A 322 -1.22 -9.36 -12.07
C TYR A 322 0.20 -9.18 -11.58
N LEU A 323 0.87 -8.17 -12.14
CA LEU A 323 2.11 -7.63 -11.62
C LEU A 323 1.80 -6.70 -10.43
N TYR A 324 2.43 -6.92 -9.29
CA TYR A 324 2.00 -6.36 -8.01
C TYR A 324 3.19 -5.87 -7.18
N GLY A 325 3.11 -4.66 -6.64
CA GLY A 325 4.17 -4.07 -5.81
C GLY A 325 3.83 -2.66 -5.31
N GLY A 326 4.77 -2.00 -4.63
CA GLY A 326 4.59 -0.66 -4.10
C GLY A 326 4.42 0.40 -5.19
N PHE A 327 5.04 0.21 -6.36
CA PHE A 327 4.99 1.14 -7.50
C PHE A 327 3.60 1.37 -8.09
N ASN A 328 2.64 0.48 -7.84
CA ASN A 328 1.24 0.64 -8.24
C ASN A 328 0.30 0.61 -7.04
N ASN A 329 0.82 0.88 -5.84
CA ASN A 329 0.07 0.82 -4.59
C ASN A 329 -0.70 -0.51 -4.44
N PHE A 330 -0.08 -1.61 -4.88
CA PHE A 330 -0.68 -2.94 -4.82
C PHE A 330 -2.07 -3.02 -5.49
N GLU A 331 -2.35 -2.21 -6.51
CA GLU A 331 -3.63 -2.20 -7.23
C GLU A 331 -3.70 -3.29 -8.32
N LEU A 332 -4.89 -3.87 -8.51
CA LEU A 332 -5.16 -4.84 -9.58
C LEU A 332 -5.96 -4.14 -10.68
N THR A 333 -5.29 -3.74 -11.74
CA THR A 333 -5.85 -2.95 -12.85
C THR A 333 -5.59 -3.61 -14.19
N ARG A 334 -6.22 -3.10 -15.24
CA ARG A 334 -5.93 -3.58 -16.60
C ARG A 334 -4.48 -3.30 -17.04
N ASP A 335 -3.84 -2.23 -16.53
CA ASP A 335 -2.47 -1.82 -16.90
C ASP A 335 -1.40 -2.78 -16.38
N ASN A 336 -1.72 -3.61 -15.38
CA ASN A 336 -0.77 -4.56 -14.77
C ASN A 336 -1.26 -6.01 -14.82
N ARG A 337 -2.28 -6.33 -15.62
CA ARG A 337 -2.74 -7.69 -15.85
C ARG A 337 -1.87 -8.37 -16.91
N LEU A 338 -1.36 -9.56 -16.61
CA LEU A 338 -0.62 -10.36 -17.57
C LEU A 338 -1.57 -11.03 -18.57
N THR A 339 -1.11 -11.21 -19.81
CA THR A 339 -1.86 -11.89 -20.86
C THR A 339 -1.12 -13.14 -21.29
N TYR A 340 -1.84 -14.26 -21.40
CA TYR A 340 -1.26 -15.49 -21.94
C TYR A 340 -1.02 -15.34 -23.45
N ASN A 341 0.20 -15.65 -23.89
CA ASN A 341 0.60 -15.65 -25.28
C ASN A 341 0.70 -17.11 -25.76
N GLU A 342 -0.19 -17.50 -26.68
CA GLU A 342 -0.26 -18.89 -27.20
C GLU A 342 0.99 -19.28 -28.03
N ASP A 343 1.67 -18.30 -28.63
CA ASP A 343 2.86 -18.56 -29.45
C ASP A 343 4.09 -18.88 -28.58
N THR A 344 4.25 -18.18 -27.46
CA THR A 344 5.37 -18.38 -26.52
C THR A 344 5.04 -19.37 -25.41
N GLY A 345 3.75 -19.57 -25.12
CA GLY A 345 3.26 -20.35 -24.00
C GLY A 345 3.49 -19.68 -22.65
N TYR A 346 3.67 -18.36 -22.60
CA TYR A 346 3.98 -17.60 -21.38
C TYR A 346 2.94 -16.52 -21.08
N TYR A 347 2.89 -16.09 -19.82
CA TYR A 347 2.16 -14.89 -19.43
C TYR A 347 3.07 -13.68 -19.58
N GLU A 348 2.62 -12.69 -20.34
CA GLU A 348 3.44 -11.54 -20.71
C GLU A 348 2.75 -10.21 -20.36
N LEU A 349 3.56 -9.22 -20.00
CA LEU A 349 3.12 -7.84 -19.77
C LEU A 349 4.22 -6.87 -20.17
N ALA A 350 3.88 -5.85 -20.94
CA ALA A 350 4.72 -4.69 -21.13
C ALA A 350 4.13 -3.50 -20.36
N ARG A 351 4.92 -2.84 -19.52
CA ARG A 351 4.46 -1.68 -18.74
C ARG A 351 5.54 -0.62 -18.66
N LEU A 352 5.11 0.65 -18.66
CA LEU A 352 6.01 1.78 -18.59
C LEU A 352 6.43 2.05 -17.12
N PHE A 353 7.74 2.04 -16.87
CA PHE A 353 8.36 2.32 -15.58
C PHE A 353 9.42 3.41 -15.72
N LYS A 354 9.51 4.31 -14.74
CA LYS A 354 10.62 5.27 -14.64
C LYS A 354 11.90 4.55 -14.22
N GLN A 355 13.09 4.98 -14.63
CA GLN A 355 14.31 4.28 -14.23
C GLN A 355 14.48 4.18 -12.71
N GLY A 356 14.91 3.01 -12.25
CA GLY A 356 15.09 2.73 -10.84
C GLY A 356 15.26 1.25 -10.52
N TYR A 357 15.22 0.97 -9.23
CA TYR A 357 15.14 -0.36 -8.67
C TYR A 357 13.69 -0.63 -8.26
N TYR A 358 13.14 -1.79 -8.62
CA TYR A 358 11.76 -2.15 -8.33
C TYR A 358 11.66 -3.56 -7.78
N ASN A 359 10.92 -3.71 -6.68
CA ASN A 359 10.40 -5.01 -6.29
C ASN A 359 9.01 -5.25 -6.90
N TYR A 360 8.77 -6.48 -7.31
CA TYR A 360 7.49 -6.92 -7.84
C TYR A 360 7.22 -8.39 -7.50
N ARG A 361 5.96 -8.77 -7.59
CA ARG A 361 5.52 -10.17 -7.56
C ARG A 361 4.37 -10.40 -8.53
N TYR A 362 4.14 -11.66 -8.84
CA TYR A 362 2.96 -12.10 -9.57
C TYR A 362 1.93 -12.64 -8.59
N VAL A 363 0.71 -12.14 -8.68
CA VAL A 363 -0.41 -12.55 -7.82
C VAL A 363 -1.58 -13.02 -8.66
N LEU A 364 -2.32 -14.02 -8.17
CA LEU A 364 -3.49 -14.55 -8.85
C LEU A 364 -4.76 -14.01 -8.20
N LEU A 365 -5.59 -13.31 -8.96
CA LEU A 365 -6.97 -13.03 -8.56
C LEU A 365 -7.87 -14.18 -9.02
N LYS A 366 -8.36 -14.98 -8.08
CA LYS A 366 -9.24 -16.11 -8.37
C LYS A 366 -10.63 -15.63 -8.82
N PRO A 367 -11.40 -16.45 -9.56
CA PRO A 367 -12.76 -16.08 -10.02
C PRO A 367 -13.74 -15.69 -8.90
N ASN A 368 -13.51 -16.17 -7.68
CA ASN A 368 -14.30 -15.83 -6.50
C ASN A 368 -13.91 -14.49 -5.85
N GLY A 369 -12.95 -13.76 -6.43
CA GLY A 369 -12.42 -12.49 -5.92
C GLY A 369 -11.34 -12.63 -4.86
N GLN A 370 -10.93 -13.85 -4.48
CA GLN A 370 -9.85 -14.07 -3.54
C GLN A 370 -8.50 -13.80 -4.21
N LEU A 371 -7.68 -12.95 -3.59
CA LEU A 371 -6.30 -12.74 -3.98
C LEU A 371 -5.41 -13.84 -3.39
N ASP A 372 -4.59 -14.45 -4.23
CA ASP A 372 -3.60 -15.44 -3.86
C ASP A 372 -2.21 -14.91 -4.23
N GLU A 373 -1.51 -14.37 -3.23
CA GLU A 373 -0.17 -13.80 -3.41
C GLU A 373 0.92 -14.88 -3.54
N GLY A 374 0.65 -16.09 -3.02
CA GLY A 374 1.58 -17.22 -3.01
C GLY A 374 1.52 -18.06 -4.29
N PHE A 375 0.53 -17.86 -5.16
CA PHE A 375 0.30 -18.71 -6.34
C PHE A 375 1.53 -18.93 -7.22
N VAL A 376 2.37 -17.90 -7.41
CA VAL A 376 3.63 -18.01 -8.16
C VAL A 376 4.83 -18.05 -7.24
N SER A 377 4.78 -17.31 -6.14
CA SER A 377 5.93 -17.10 -5.26
C SER A 377 6.17 -18.25 -4.28
N GLY A 378 5.14 -19.02 -3.94
CA GLY A 378 5.12 -19.88 -2.76
C GLY A 378 4.95 -19.08 -1.46
N ASN A 379 4.89 -19.82 -0.35
CA ASN A 379 4.86 -19.26 1.00
C ASN A 379 5.90 -19.96 1.88
N HIS A 380 6.74 -19.18 2.54
CA HIS A 380 7.79 -19.65 3.42
C HIS A 380 7.76 -18.85 4.72
N ASP A 381 7.80 -19.54 5.85
CA ASP A 381 7.89 -18.84 7.13
C ASP A 381 9.25 -18.14 7.31
N GLU A 382 10.30 -18.57 6.61
CA GLU A 382 11.63 -17.96 6.68
C GLU A 382 11.75 -16.61 5.96
N THR A 383 10.81 -16.28 5.07
CA THR A 383 10.86 -15.05 4.28
C THR A 383 10.92 -13.80 5.16
N GLU A 384 11.83 -12.89 4.83
CA GLU A 384 11.90 -11.60 5.49
C GLU A 384 10.68 -10.74 5.12
N ASN A 385 9.94 -10.32 6.15
CA ASN A 385 8.80 -9.44 6.05
C ASN A 385 8.82 -8.44 7.20
N VAL A 386 8.26 -7.26 6.97
CA VAL A 386 8.03 -6.25 8.00
C VAL A 386 6.54 -6.15 8.32
N TYR A 387 6.19 -6.32 9.58
CA TYR A 387 4.84 -6.16 10.10
C TYR A 387 4.71 -4.83 10.83
N THR A 388 3.66 -4.08 10.50
CA THR A 388 3.34 -2.81 11.17
C THR A 388 2.02 -2.92 11.90
N ILE A 389 1.99 -2.42 13.13
CA ILE A 389 0.84 -2.42 14.03
C ILE A 389 0.48 -0.97 14.34
N LEU A 390 -0.75 -0.59 14.01
CA LEU A 390 -1.32 0.72 14.31
C LEU A 390 -2.37 0.57 15.39
N THR A 391 -2.23 1.33 16.46
CA THR A 391 -3.16 1.28 17.59
C THR A 391 -3.97 2.55 17.68
N TYR A 392 -5.27 2.44 17.49
CA TYR A 392 -6.22 3.52 17.64
C TYR A 392 -6.93 3.42 18.99
N TYR A 393 -7.28 4.58 19.55
CA TYR A 393 -8.10 4.66 20.75
C TYR A 393 -9.14 5.76 20.62
N ARG A 394 -10.40 5.39 20.88
CA ARG A 394 -11.50 6.35 21.03
C ARG A 394 -11.85 6.49 22.49
N THR A 395 -11.49 7.62 23.09
CA THR A 395 -11.98 7.95 24.44
C THR A 395 -13.51 8.01 24.41
N PRO A 396 -14.22 7.46 25.42
CA PRO A 396 -15.68 7.57 25.50
C PRO A 396 -16.17 9.02 25.35
N GLY A 397 -17.07 9.26 24.40
CA GLY A 397 -17.57 10.60 24.07
C GLY A 397 -16.68 11.43 23.12
N ALA A 398 -15.53 10.90 22.68
CA ALA A 398 -14.71 11.56 21.66
C ALA A 398 -15.37 11.54 20.27
N ARG A 399 -14.98 12.52 19.45
CA ARG A 399 -15.55 12.76 18.11
C ARG A 399 -14.79 12.08 16.96
N TYR A 400 -13.64 11.47 17.26
CA TYR A 400 -12.77 10.79 16.29
C TYR A 400 -11.91 9.71 16.95
N ASP A 401 -11.33 8.83 16.14
CA ASP A 401 -10.33 7.85 16.56
C ASP A 401 -8.92 8.44 16.51
N ARG A 402 -8.24 8.43 17.66
CA ARG A 402 -6.83 8.85 17.73
C ARG A 402 -5.94 7.67 17.40
N LEU A 403 -4.97 7.84 16.52
CA LEU A 403 -3.89 6.87 16.35
C LEU A 403 -2.83 7.13 17.44
N ILE A 404 -2.83 6.31 18.48
CA ILE A 404 -2.09 6.53 19.73
C ILE A 404 -0.73 5.81 19.79
N GLY A 405 -0.37 5.07 18.73
CA GLY A 405 0.94 4.44 18.65
C GLY A 405 1.11 3.60 17.40
N ILE A 406 2.38 3.36 17.07
CA ILE A 406 2.84 2.47 16.01
C ILE A 406 3.88 1.51 16.60
N GLY A 407 3.86 0.24 16.18
CA GLY A 407 4.91 -0.74 16.46
C GLY A 407 5.27 -1.49 15.18
N THR A 408 6.51 -1.96 15.10
CA THR A 408 6.98 -2.78 13.98
C THR A 408 7.69 -4.03 14.48
N ALA A 409 7.62 -5.09 13.69
CA ALA A 409 8.40 -6.31 13.88
C ALA A 409 8.86 -6.84 12.52
N ASN A 410 10.07 -7.36 12.46
CA ASN A 410 10.64 -7.96 11.25
C ASN A 410 10.88 -9.46 11.50
N SER A 411 10.59 -10.30 10.50
CA SER A 411 10.70 -11.75 10.61
C SER A 411 12.13 -12.30 10.48
N ILE A 412 13.19 -11.50 10.28
CA ILE A 412 14.60 -11.96 10.39
C ILE A 412 14.84 -12.67 11.73
N ASN A 413 14.18 -12.21 12.80
CA ASN A 413 14.32 -12.76 14.15
C ASN A 413 13.06 -13.49 14.59
N ILE A 414 12.71 -14.61 13.92
CA ILE A 414 11.62 -15.48 14.38
C ILE A 414 12.02 -16.11 15.73
N ARG A 415 11.24 -15.84 16.77
CA ARG A 415 11.43 -16.41 18.10
C ARG A 415 10.45 -17.56 18.31
N ASN A 416 10.95 -18.79 18.22
CA ASN A 416 10.17 -20.00 18.52
C ASN A 416 10.00 -20.23 20.01
#